data_AF-W6UVF4-F1
#
_entry.id   AF-W6UVF4-F1
#
_cell.length_a   1.000
_cell.length_b   1.000
_cell.length_c   1.000
_cell.angle_alpha   90.00
_cell.angle_beta   90.00
_cell.angle_gamma   90.00
#
_symmetry.space_group_name_H-M   'P 1'
#
loop_
_entity.id
_entity.type
_entity.pdbx_description
1 polymer ?
#
loop_
_entity_poly.entity_id
_entity_poly.type
_entity_poly.pdbx_seq_one_letter_code
_entity_poly.pdbx_strand_id
1 'polypeptide(L)'
;MSDKERLFSEFYSEVKIIEQRDSTLTPKQQIDRLNRPGCTYFNLNPFDVLQVDPEAKMSDIKSRYRQMSLLVHPDKNQDDAERAQKAFDAVTKAYKTLENNESYRKCLEVVQEAKDRVIQMVSEKRIKAKGQTIDEDDPAKYRHAVYVQTCKLFADLERLRVDEETKQQNERKRKAEEEEMHRFRVQYDREWRDNYEESRKDRVRSWRNFTAKKAKKGESLGGFKPPKTRMEQRPN
;
A
#
# COMPACT_ATOMS: atom_id res chain seq x y z
N MET A 1 56.70 -22.87 1.31
CA MET A 1 55.98 -22.33 2.48
C MET A 1 55.77 -23.47 3.45
N SER A 2 56.09 -23.26 4.72
CA SER A 2 55.85 -24.26 5.77
C SER A 2 54.34 -24.44 5.95
N ASP A 3 53.86 -25.66 6.22
CA ASP A 3 52.44 -25.91 6.51
C ASP A 3 51.90 -25.01 7.64
N LYS A 4 52.77 -24.61 8.59
CA LYS A 4 52.44 -23.67 9.65
C LYS A 4 52.16 -22.26 9.15
N GLU A 5 52.88 -21.78 8.13
CA GLU A 5 52.63 -20.47 7.51
C GLU A 5 51.32 -20.45 6.72
N ARG A 6 51.00 -21.57 6.05
CA ARG A 6 49.73 -21.71 5.33
C ARG A 6 48.54 -21.68 6.29
N LEU A 7 48.58 -22.49 7.34
CA LEU A 7 47.56 -22.53 8.40
C LEU A 7 47.38 -21.18 9.08
N PHE A 8 48.48 -20.46 9.35
CA PHE A 8 48.42 -19.14 9.98
C PHE A 8 47.82 -18.08 9.05
N SER A 9 48.13 -18.12 7.75
CA SER A 9 47.51 -17.23 6.75
C SER A 9 46.03 -17.51 6.55
N GLU A 10 45.62 -18.78 6.59
CA GLU A 10 44.22 -19.21 6.55
C GLU A 10 43.45 -18.74 7.79
N PHE A 11 44.05 -18.91 8.97
CA PHE A 11 43.50 -18.39 10.21
C PHE A 11 43.37 -16.86 10.19
N TYR A 12 44.38 -16.14 9.72
CA TYR A 12 44.32 -14.67 9.63
C TYR A 12 43.30 -14.17 8.62
N SER A 13 43.12 -14.86 7.50
CA SER A 13 42.06 -14.51 6.55
C SER A 13 40.68 -14.80 7.14
N GLU A 14 40.52 -15.91 7.85
CA GLU A 14 39.29 -16.27 8.55
C GLU A 14 38.95 -15.27 9.68
N VAL A 15 39.94 -14.88 10.50
CA VAL A 15 39.78 -13.85 11.54
C VAL A 15 39.40 -12.50 10.94
N LYS A 16 40.03 -12.07 9.83
CA LYS A 16 39.64 -10.84 9.13
C LYS A 16 38.22 -10.91 8.57
N ILE A 17 37.81 -12.07 8.05
CA ILE A 17 36.44 -12.30 7.58
C ILE A 17 35.46 -12.22 8.76
N ILE A 18 35.82 -12.77 9.92
CA ILE A 18 35.02 -12.70 11.15
C ILE A 18 34.92 -11.26 11.64
N GLU A 19 36.03 -10.54 11.79
CA GLU A 19 36.03 -9.13 12.20
C GLU A 19 35.21 -8.27 11.25
N GLN A 20 35.33 -8.48 9.94
CA GLN A 20 34.57 -7.73 8.94
C GLN A 20 33.08 -8.06 9.00
N ARG A 21 32.72 -9.32 9.27
CA ARG A 21 31.34 -9.75 9.49
C ARG A 21 30.76 -9.16 10.78
N ASP A 22 31.49 -9.23 11.88
CA ASP A 22 31.10 -8.73 13.19
C ASP A 22 31.02 -7.19 13.22
N SER A 23 31.86 -6.52 12.42
CA SER A 23 31.81 -5.06 12.24
C SER A 23 30.51 -4.55 11.60
N THR A 24 29.70 -5.42 10.99
CA THR A 24 28.38 -5.10 10.40
C THR A 24 27.21 -5.59 11.25
N LEU A 25 27.50 -6.29 12.35
CA LEU A 25 26.51 -6.99 13.16
C LEU A 25 26.19 -6.27 14.48
N THR A 26 26.67 -5.03 14.68
CA THR A 26 26.38 -4.31 15.92
C THR A 26 24.88 -3.98 16.02
N PRO A 27 24.30 -3.99 17.24
CA PRO A 27 22.90 -3.61 17.45
C PRO A 27 22.52 -2.28 16.79
N LYS A 28 23.37 -1.26 16.97
CA LYS A 28 23.14 0.09 16.43
C LYS A 28 23.11 0.12 14.91
N GLN A 29 24.04 -0.56 14.23
CA GLN A 29 24.04 -0.61 12.76
C GLN A 29 22.82 -1.32 12.20
N GLN A 30 22.35 -2.38 12.88
CA GLN A 30 21.15 -3.10 12.45
C GLN A 30 19.88 -2.26 12.63
N ILE A 31 19.77 -1.55 13.75
CA ILE A 31 18.70 -0.57 13.98
C ILE A 31 18.75 0.55 12.94
N ASP A 32 19.93 1.13 12.67
CA ASP A 32 20.10 2.19 11.67
C ASP A 32 19.74 1.71 10.26
N ARG A 33 20.16 0.49 9.88
CA ARG A 33 19.82 -0.13 8.59
C ARG A 33 18.32 -0.31 8.43
N LEU A 34 17.65 -0.88 9.43
CA LEU A 34 16.22 -1.19 9.37
C LEU A 34 15.35 0.06 9.46
N ASN A 35 15.87 1.14 10.06
CA ASN A 35 15.21 2.44 10.18
C ASN A 35 15.70 3.49 9.18
N ARG A 36 16.48 3.10 8.17
CA ARG A 36 17.00 4.01 7.14
C ARG A 36 15.87 4.78 6.44
N PRO A 37 16.13 5.97 5.88
CA PRO A 37 15.18 6.63 4.99
C PRO A 37 14.74 5.68 3.87
N GLY A 38 13.43 5.58 3.64
CA GLY A 38 12.85 4.62 2.69
C GLY A 38 12.73 3.18 3.21
N CYS A 39 12.94 2.94 4.51
CA CYS A 39 12.74 1.62 5.13
C CYS A 39 11.37 0.98 4.84
N THR A 40 10.32 1.78 4.61
CA THR A 40 9.00 1.30 4.21
C THR A 40 9.02 0.50 2.91
N TYR A 41 9.92 0.83 1.98
CA TYR A 41 10.09 0.12 0.71
C TYR A 41 11.18 -0.95 0.80
N PHE A 42 12.30 -0.62 1.45
CA PHE A 42 13.41 -1.57 1.59
C PHE A 42 13.02 -2.79 2.43
N ASN A 43 12.24 -2.60 3.49
CA ASN A 43 11.83 -3.69 4.38
C ASN A 43 10.67 -4.52 3.80
N LEU A 44 10.20 -4.23 2.58
CA LEU A 44 9.23 -5.07 1.88
C LEU A 44 9.83 -6.41 1.45
N ASN A 45 11.15 -6.45 1.21
CA ASN A 45 11.86 -7.70 0.92
C ASN A 45 12.24 -8.40 2.24
N PRO A 46 11.58 -9.52 2.60
CA PRO A 46 11.84 -10.18 3.88
C PRO A 46 13.23 -10.82 3.96
N PHE A 47 13.79 -11.24 2.82
CA PHE A 47 15.11 -11.84 2.74
C PHE A 47 16.21 -10.82 3.06
N ASP A 48 16.06 -9.57 2.57
CA ASP A 48 16.99 -8.47 2.88
C ASP A 48 16.94 -8.08 4.37
N VAL A 49 15.72 -7.99 4.93
CA VAL A 49 15.53 -7.68 6.36
C VAL A 49 16.26 -8.68 7.25
N LEU A 50 16.10 -9.98 6.98
CA LEU A 50 16.74 -11.05 7.75
C LEU A 50 18.18 -11.35 7.33
N GLN A 51 18.68 -10.73 6.26
CA GLN A 51 20.01 -10.97 5.68
C GLN A 51 20.23 -12.45 5.36
N VAL A 52 19.25 -13.07 4.70
CA VAL A 52 19.28 -14.47 4.27
C VAL A 52 19.21 -14.55 2.76
N ASP A 53 19.79 -15.61 2.20
CA ASP A 53 19.62 -15.92 0.79
C ASP A 53 18.17 -16.40 0.54
N PRO A 54 17.51 -15.99 -0.57
CA PRO A 54 16.22 -16.54 -0.96
C PRO A 54 16.19 -18.07 -1.11
N GLU A 55 17.32 -18.71 -1.35
CA GLU A 55 17.48 -20.17 -1.46
C GLU A 55 17.81 -20.84 -0.11
N ALA A 56 17.91 -20.06 0.98
CA ALA A 56 18.20 -20.58 2.31
C ALA A 56 17.08 -21.48 2.85
N LYS A 57 17.46 -22.46 3.67
CA LYS A 57 16.48 -23.35 4.31
C LYS A 57 15.69 -22.62 5.39
N MET A 58 14.46 -23.06 5.64
CA MET A 58 13.62 -22.51 6.72
C MET A 58 14.31 -22.54 8.10
N SER A 59 15.15 -23.55 8.35
CA SER A 59 15.97 -23.64 9.56
C SER A 59 16.91 -22.44 9.74
N ASP A 60 17.48 -21.97 8.63
CA ASP A 60 18.46 -20.89 8.60
C ASP A 60 17.75 -19.54 8.74
N ILE A 61 16.60 -19.39 8.10
CA ILE A 61 15.69 -18.24 8.25
C ILE A 61 15.30 -18.08 9.72
N LYS A 62 14.87 -19.15 10.38
CA LYS A 62 14.52 -19.15 11.81
C LYS A 62 15.73 -18.82 12.70
N SER A 63 16.91 -19.32 12.35
CA SER A 63 18.14 -19.02 13.08
C SER A 63 18.51 -17.54 12.97
N ARG A 64 18.45 -16.97 11.76
CA ARG A 64 18.71 -15.54 11.53
C ARG A 64 17.69 -14.64 12.18
N TYR A 65 16.41 -15.00 12.15
CA TYR A 65 15.38 -14.28 12.88
C TYR A 65 15.71 -14.17 14.38
N ARG A 66 16.10 -15.28 15.03
CA ARG A 66 16.49 -15.26 16.45
C ARG A 66 17.69 -14.35 16.71
N GLN A 67 18.73 -14.45 15.89
CA GLN A 67 19.93 -13.61 16.02
C GLN A 67 19.60 -12.13 15.84
N MET A 68 18.87 -11.78 14.78
CA MET A 68 18.51 -10.40 14.48
C MET A 68 17.60 -9.82 15.57
N SER A 69 16.61 -10.61 16.02
CA SER A 69 15.71 -10.23 17.11
C SER A 69 16.46 -9.88 18.39
N LEU A 70 17.49 -10.65 18.75
CA LEU A 70 18.32 -10.37 19.92
C LEU A 70 19.12 -9.07 19.76
N LEU A 71 19.62 -8.78 18.55
CA LEU A 71 20.37 -7.56 18.28
C LEU A 71 19.50 -6.31 18.37
N VAL A 72 18.26 -6.37 17.88
CA VAL A 72 17.37 -5.20 17.81
C VAL A 72 16.32 -5.14 18.93
N HIS A 73 16.38 -6.03 19.92
CA HIS A 73 15.40 -6.08 21.00
C HIS A 73 15.43 -4.78 21.85
N PRO A 74 14.29 -4.16 22.18
CA PRO A 74 14.24 -2.93 22.98
C PRO A 74 14.88 -3.08 24.38
N ASP A 75 14.65 -4.21 25.08
CA ASP A 75 15.24 -4.45 26.41
C ASP A 75 16.78 -4.42 26.44
N LYS A 76 17.43 -4.79 25.32
CA LYS A 76 18.91 -4.77 25.19
C LYS A 76 19.43 -3.44 24.67
N ASN A 77 18.57 -2.61 24.08
CA ASN A 77 18.89 -1.32 23.47
C ASN A 77 18.07 -0.22 24.16
N GLN A 78 18.14 -0.14 25.50
CA GLN A 78 17.29 0.74 26.30
C GLN A 78 17.51 2.23 25.96
N ASP A 79 18.73 2.60 25.59
CA ASP A 79 19.10 3.96 25.16
C ASP A 79 18.42 4.39 23.84
N ASP A 80 17.96 3.42 23.03
CA ASP A 80 17.30 3.64 21.73
C ASP A 80 16.06 2.75 21.57
N ALA A 81 15.28 2.63 22.65
CA ALA A 81 14.19 1.66 22.75
C ALA A 81 13.12 1.80 21.65
N GLU A 82 12.77 3.04 21.27
CA GLU A 82 11.77 3.28 20.21
C GLU A 82 12.25 2.81 18.83
N ARG A 83 13.49 3.16 18.44
CA ARG A 83 14.04 2.73 17.15
C ARG A 83 14.31 1.23 17.16
N ALA A 84 14.75 0.68 18.29
CA ALA A 84 14.91 -0.76 18.49
C ALA A 84 13.57 -1.49 18.31
N GLN A 85 12.48 -1.03 18.93
CA GLN A 85 11.14 -1.61 18.77
C GLN A 85 10.71 -1.60 17.29
N LYS A 86 10.88 -0.46 16.60
CA LYS A 86 10.53 -0.37 15.17
C LYS A 86 11.34 -1.34 14.30
N ALA A 87 12.63 -1.50 14.58
CA ALA A 87 13.49 -2.46 13.89
C ALA A 87 13.07 -3.92 14.20
N PHE A 88 12.74 -4.20 15.46
CA PHE A 88 12.23 -5.50 15.91
C PHE A 88 10.93 -5.88 15.22
N ASP A 89 10.00 -4.92 15.08
CA ASP A 89 8.74 -5.13 14.38
C ASP A 89 8.96 -5.46 12.89
N ALA A 90 9.90 -4.79 12.24
CA ALA A 90 10.27 -5.09 10.85
C ALA A 90 10.84 -6.50 10.69
N VAL A 91 11.74 -6.91 11.60
CA VAL A 91 12.34 -8.26 11.63
C VAL A 91 11.27 -9.33 11.88
N THR A 92 10.36 -9.08 12.82
CA THR A 92 9.25 -9.97 13.15
C THR A 92 8.27 -10.11 11.98
N LYS A 93 7.93 -8.99 11.33
CA LYS A 93 7.08 -8.99 10.13
C LYS A 93 7.71 -9.81 9.01
N ALA A 94 9.00 -9.60 8.73
CA ALA A 94 9.72 -10.35 7.70
C ALA A 94 9.71 -11.86 7.97
N TYR A 95 9.98 -12.29 9.21
CA TYR A 95 9.92 -13.70 9.59
C TYR A 95 8.51 -14.28 9.42
N LYS A 96 7.47 -13.60 9.89
CA LYS A 96 6.08 -14.06 9.73
C LYS A 96 5.67 -14.22 8.27
N THR A 97 6.12 -13.32 7.40
CA THR A 97 5.90 -13.41 5.95
C THR A 97 6.55 -14.66 5.37
N LEU A 98 7.78 -14.99 5.78
CA LEU A 98 8.49 -16.17 5.29
C LEU A 98 8.01 -17.48 5.94
N GLU A 99 7.49 -17.43 7.16
CA GLU A 99 6.94 -18.60 7.86
C GLU A 99 5.62 -19.08 7.23
N ASN A 100 4.82 -18.16 6.69
CA ASN A 100 3.60 -18.49 5.96
C ASN A 100 3.93 -19.03 4.56
N ASN A 101 3.50 -20.25 4.25
CA ASN A 101 3.83 -20.94 2.99
C ASN A 101 3.38 -20.17 1.73
N GLU A 102 2.17 -19.61 1.73
CA GLU A 102 1.64 -18.86 0.59
C GLU A 102 2.42 -17.55 0.37
N SER A 103 2.69 -16.83 1.45
CA SER A 103 3.44 -15.58 1.40
C SER A 103 4.89 -15.81 1.00
N TYR A 104 5.53 -16.86 1.55
CA TYR A 104 6.86 -17.32 1.17
C TYR A 104 6.96 -17.61 -0.32
N ARG A 105 5.99 -18.36 -0.86
CA ARG A 105 5.92 -18.66 -2.29
C ARG A 105 5.84 -17.39 -3.13
N LYS A 106 4.97 -16.45 -2.77
CA LYS A 106 4.87 -15.15 -3.47
C LYS A 106 6.20 -14.39 -3.43
N CYS A 107 6.88 -14.37 -2.28
CA CYS A 107 8.20 -13.74 -2.18
C CYS A 107 9.24 -14.40 -3.10
N LEU A 108 9.22 -15.73 -3.23
CA LEU A 108 10.09 -16.45 -4.16
C LEU A 108 9.75 -16.17 -5.63
N GLU A 109 8.46 -16.08 -5.98
CA GLU A 109 8.01 -15.73 -7.32
C GLU A 109 8.53 -14.33 -7.72
N VAL A 110 8.48 -13.36 -6.80
CA VAL A 110 9.07 -12.02 -7.02
C VAL A 110 10.58 -12.06 -7.23
N VAL A 111 11.30 -12.86 -6.43
CA VAL A 111 12.75 -13.04 -6.60
C VAL A 111 13.09 -13.70 -7.93
N GLN A 112 12.32 -14.72 -8.33
CA GLN A 112 12.52 -15.40 -9.60
C GLN A 112 12.27 -14.47 -10.78
N GLU A 113 11.18 -13.69 -10.74
CA GLU A 113 10.90 -12.68 -11.76
C GLU A 113 12.02 -11.63 -11.85
N ALA A 114 12.60 -11.22 -10.71
CA ALA A 114 13.73 -10.31 -10.70
C ALA A 114 14.96 -10.92 -11.39
N LYS A 115 15.27 -12.18 -11.10
CA LYS A 115 16.36 -12.92 -11.76
C LYS A 115 16.13 -12.98 -13.27
N ASP A 116 14.92 -13.33 -13.70
CA ASP A 116 14.56 -13.44 -15.12
C ASP A 116 14.69 -12.10 -15.85
N ARG A 117 14.22 -11.00 -15.23
CA ARG A 117 14.38 -9.64 -15.77
C ARG A 117 15.85 -9.24 -15.91
N VAL A 118 16.70 -9.60 -14.93
CA VAL A 118 18.14 -9.34 -15.02
C VAL A 118 18.78 -10.19 -16.11
N ILE A 119 18.40 -11.45 -16.26
CA ILE A 119 18.88 -12.32 -17.35
C ILE A 119 18.53 -11.71 -18.71
N GLN A 120 17.30 -11.23 -18.90
CA GLN A 120 16.87 -10.56 -20.12
C GLN A 120 17.69 -9.28 -20.37
N MET A 121 17.81 -8.41 -19.35
CA MET A 121 18.61 -7.19 -19.44
C MET A 121 20.07 -7.48 -19.82
N VAL A 122 20.70 -8.47 -19.19
CA VAL A 122 22.08 -8.88 -19.45
C VAL A 122 22.22 -9.43 -20.88
N SER A 123 21.27 -10.26 -21.33
CA SER A 123 21.22 -10.78 -22.70
C SER A 123 21.19 -9.64 -23.73
N GLU A 124 20.31 -8.65 -23.53
CA GLU A 124 20.23 -7.47 -24.41
C GLU A 124 21.53 -6.65 -24.41
N LYS A 125 22.14 -6.44 -23.23
CA LYS A 125 23.42 -5.74 -23.13
C LYS A 125 24.52 -6.47 -23.88
N ARG A 126 24.58 -7.81 -23.80
CA ARG A 126 25.55 -8.62 -24.55
C ARG A 126 25.40 -8.46 -26.07
N ILE A 127 24.16 -8.47 -26.56
CA ILE A 127 23.89 -8.25 -28.00
C ILE A 127 24.38 -6.87 -28.43
N LYS A 128 24.10 -5.83 -27.63
CA LYS A 128 24.51 -4.44 -27.91
C LYS A 128 26.02 -4.24 -27.81
N ALA A 129 26.67 -4.92 -26.87
CA ALA A 129 28.11 -4.83 -26.63
C ALA A 129 28.96 -5.50 -27.73
N LYS A 130 28.35 -6.31 -28.62
CA LYS A 130 29.02 -6.94 -29.77
C LYS A 130 30.35 -7.64 -29.41
N GLY A 131 30.36 -8.36 -28.29
CA GLY A 131 31.53 -9.09 -27.79
C GLY A 131 32.44 -8.33 -26.83
N GLN A 132 32.12 -7.08 -26.48
CA GLN A 132 32.76 -6.38 -25.36
C GLN A 132 32.27 -6.90 -24.01
N THR A 133 33.14 -6.83 -22.99
CA THR A 133 32.81 -7.17 -21.61
C THR A 133 31.75 -6.23 -21.06
N ILE A 134 30.80 -6.78 -20.31
CA ILE A 134 29.76 -6.01 -19.62
C ILE A 134 30.02 -6.02 -18.11
N ASP A 135 29.45 -5.05 -17.41
CA ASP A 135 29.60 -4.95 -15.96
C ASP A 135 29.09 -6.20 -15.23
N GLU A 136 27.97 -6.76 -15.68
CA GLU A 136 27.35 -7.93 -15.07
C GLU A 136 28.06 -9.27 -15.39
N ASP A 137 29.20 -9.25 -16.08
CA ASP A 137 30.12 -10.39 -16.16
C ASP A 137 30.79 -10.68 -14.82
N ASP A 138 30.99 -9.64 -13.99
CA ASP A 138 31.43 -9.80 -12.61
C ASP A 138 30.28 -10.37 -11.76
N PRO A 139 30.46 -11.55 -11.11
CA PRO A 139 29.46 -12.14 -10.25
C PRO A 139 28.96 -11.21 -9.13
N ALA A 140 29.80 -10.32 -8.61
CA ALA A 140 29.39 -9.36 -7.57
C ALA A 140 28.41 -8.31 -8.13
N LYS A 141 28.70 -7.77 -9.31
CA LYS A 141 27.82 -6.82 -9.99
C LYS A 141 26.52 -7.48 -10.47
N TYR A 142 26.57 -8.73 -10.93
CA TYR A 142 25.38 -9.50 -11.26
C TYR A 142 24.47 -9.70 -10.05
N ARG A 143 25.02 -10.15 -8.91
CA ARG A 143 24.25 -10.28 -7.65
C ARG A 143 23.65 -8.95 -7.21
N HIS A 144 24.39 -7.85 -7.36
CA HIS A 144 23.88 -6.51 -7.05
C HIS A 144 22.73 -6.11 -7.98
N ALA A 145 22.83 -6.38 -9.28
CA ALA A 145 21.75 -6.12 -10.24
C ALA A 145 20.47 -6.90 -9.89
N VAL A 146 20.59 -8.18 -9.54
CA VAL A 146 19.47 -9.00 -9.06
C VAL A 146 18.87 -8.43 -7.79
N TYR A 147 19.70 -8.05 -6.82
CA TYR A 147 19.25 -7.41 -5.58
C TYR A 147 18.46 -6.12 -5.84
N VAL A 148 18.99 -5.22 -6.68
CA VAL A 148 18.33 -3.95 -7.03
C VAL A 148 16.99 -4.22 -7.73
N GLN A 149 16.97 -5.14 -8.70
CA GLN A 149 15.74 -5.49 -9.42
C GLN A 149 14.70 -6.13 -8.51
N THR A 150 15.12 -6.97 -7.55
CA THR A 150 14.24 -7.59 -6.56
C THR A 150 13.60 -6.52 -5.67
N CYS A 151 14.40 -5.62 -5.10
CA CYS A 151 13.88 -4.53 -4.26
C CYS A 151 12.88 -3.64 -5.03
N LYS A 152 13.18 -3.37 -6.31
CA LYS A 152 12.28 -2.61 -7.18
C LYS A 152 10.92 -3.31 -7.36
N LEU A 153 10.91 -4.61 -7.64
CA LEU A 153 9.67 -5.37 -7.81
C LEU A 153 8.80 -5.39 -6.56
N PHE A 154 9.40 -5.63 -5.38
CA PHE A 154 8.66 -5.57 -4.12
C PHE A 154 8.02 -4.19 -3.91
N ALA A 155 8.73 -3.10 -4.19
CA ALA A 155 8.20 -1.76 -4.09
C ALA A 155 7.10 -1.46 -5.11
N ASP A 156 7.25 -1.91 -6.35
CA ASP A 156 6.25 -1.73 -7.42
C ASP A 156 4.95 -2.49 -7.09
N LEU A 157 5.05 -3.72 -6.57
CA LEU A 157 3.89 -4.51 -6.14
C LEU A 157 3.16 -3.87 -4.96
N GLU A 158 3.87 -3.33 -3.97
CA GLU A 158 3.23 -2.64 -2.85
C GLU A 158 2.54 -1.35 -3.31
N ARG A 159 3.14 -0.61 -4.25
CA ARG A 159 2.48 0.56 -4.87
C ARG A 159 1.17 0.16 -5.56
N LEU A 160 1.20 -0.89 -6.37
CA LEU A 160 0.00 -1.39 -7.04
C LEU A 160 -1.08 -1.82 -6.04
N ARG A 161 -0.69 -2.49 -4.95
CA ARG A 161 -1.62 -2.91 -3.89
C ARG A 161 -2.29 -1.70 -3.22
N VAL A 162 -1.52 -0.68 -2.86
CA VAL A 162 -2.03 0.54 -2.21
C VAL A 162 -2.92 1.34 -3.16
N ASP A 163 -2.56 1.44 -4.43
CA ASP A 163 -3.37 2.11 -5.46
C ASP A 163 -4.72 1.40 -5.65
N GLU A 164 -4.71 0.06 -5.67
CA GLU A 164 -5.93 -0.74 -5.78
C GLU A 164 -6.83 -0.59 -4.54
N GLU A 165 -6.25 -0.67 -3.34
CA GLU A 165 -6.98 -0.47 -2.08
C GLU A 165 -7.63 0.92 -2.02
N THR A 166 -6.90 1.96 -2.43
CA THR A 166 -7.40 3.33 -2.50
C THR A 166 -8.56 3.46 -3.48
N LYS A 167 -8.47 2.82 -4.66
CA LYS A 167 -9.56 2.81 -5.65
C LYS A 167 -10.81 2.13 -5.10
N GLN A 168 -10.66 0.98 -4.44
CA GLN A 168 -11.78 0.27 -3.83
C GLN A 168 -12.44 1.08 -2.71
N GLN A 169 -11.64 1.76 -1.87
CA GLN A 169 -12.17 2.63 -0.82
C GLN A 169 -12.95 3.81 -1.39
N ASN A 170 -12.41 4.48 -2.43
CA ASN A 170 -13.09 5.58 -3.10
C ASN A 170 -14.40 5.14 -3.76
N GLU A 171 -14.43 3.96 -4.37
CA GLU A 171 -15.64 3.40 -4.96
C GLU A 171 -16.70 3.07 -3.90
N ARG A 172 -16.30 2.46 -2.77
CA ARG A 172 -17.19 2.22 -1.63
C ARG A 172 -17.77 3.52 -1.07
N LYS A 173 -16.94 4.56 -0.96
CA LYS A 173 -17.39 5.88 -0.50
C LYS A 173 -18.39 6.52 -1.46
N ARG A 174 -18.10 6.51 -2.76
CA ARG A 174 -19.01 7.04 -3.80
C ARG A 174 -20.36 6.32 -3.77
N LYS A 175 -20.35 4.98 -3.67
CA LYS A 175 -21.58 4.19 -3.58
C LYS A 175 -22.38 4.52 -2.31
N ALA A 176 -21.71 4.68 -1.17
CA ALA A 176 -22.37 5.06 0.08
C ALA A 176 -23.04 6.44 -0.01
N GLU A 177 -22.35 7.42 -0.62
CA GLU A 177 -22.89 8.77 -0.87
C GLU A 177 -24.09 8.72 -1.84
N GLU A 178 -24.03 7.93 -2.91
CA GLU A 178 -25.14 7.73 -3.84
C GLU A 178 -26.36 7.10 -3.16
N GLU A 179 -26.16 6.08 -2.32
CA GLU A 179 -27.23 5.44 -1.54
C GLU A 179 -27.85 6.40 -0.52
N GLU A 180 -27.03 7.24 0.13
CA GLU A 180 -27.51 8.26 1.06
C GLU A 180 -28.33 9.34 0.33
N MET A 181 -27.84 9.84 -0.80
CA MET A 181 -28.58 10.79 -1.64
C MET A 181 -29.87 10.20 -2.19
N HIS A 182 -29.89 8.89 -2.49
CA HIS A 182 -31.11 8.19 -2.88
C HIS A 182 -32.10 8.09 -1.71
N ARG A 183 -31.64 7.70 -0.51
CA ARG A 183 -32.46 7.68 0.70
C ARG A 183 -33.04 9.05 1.01
N PHE A 184 -32.23 10.10 0.93
CA PHE A 184 -32.66 11.48 1.13
C PHE A 184 -33.72 11.91 0.12
N ARG A 185 -33.51 11.64 -1.18
CA ARG A 185 -34.52 11.93 -2.22
C ARG A 185 -35.84 11.20 -1.99
N VAL A 186 -35.80 9.92 -1.62
CA VAL A 186 -37.00 9.13 -1.34
C VAL A 186 -37.75 9.69 -0.12
N GLN A 187 -37.03 10.06 0.94
CA GLN A 187 -37.62 10.69 2.12
C GLN A 187 -38.24 12.05 1.77
N TYR A 188 -37.49 12.89 1.05
CA TYR A 188 -37.95 14.20 0.62
C TYR A 188 -39.20 14.12 -0.27
N ASP A 189 -39.23 13.22 -1.26
CA ASP A 189 -40.39 13.02 -2.13
C ASP A 189 -41.61 12.50 -1.35
N ARG A 190 -41.39 11.68 -0.31
CA ARG A 190 -42.44 11.23 0.60
C ARG A 190 -43.00 12.37 1.42
N GLU A 191 -42.15 13.14 2.10
CA GLU A 191 -42.56 14.30 2.90
C GLU A 191 -43.28 15.34 2.04
N TRP A 192 -42.77 15.62 0.84
CA TRP A 192 -43.43 16.51 -0.11
C TRP A 192 -44.82 16.01 -0.48
N ARG A 193 -44.98 14.70 -0.75
CA ARG A 193 -46.26 14.09 -1.08
C ARG A 193 -47.26 14.19 0.08
N ASP A 194 -46.81 13.89 1.29
CA ASP A 194 -47.63 13.94 2.49
C ASP A 194 -48.09 15.39 2.74
N ASN A 195 -47.17 16.37 2.69
CA ASN A 195 -47.48 17.80 2.80
C ASN A 195 -48.45 18.29 1.69
N TYR A 196 -48.26 17.82 0.45
CA TYR A 196 -49.12 18.16 -0.69
C TYR A 196 -50.54 17.62 -0.51
N GLU A 197 -50.70 16.41 0.01
CA GLU A 197 -52.01 15.79 0.25
C GLU A 197 -52.70 16.38 1.50
N GLU A 198 -51.97 16.72 2.55
CA GLU A 198 -52.53 17.43 3.71
C GLU A 198 -53.09 18.80 3.32
N SER A 199 -52.33 19.57 2.55
CA SER A 199 -52.78 20.88 2.03
C SER A 199 -53.91 20.79 1.00
N ARG A 200 -54.28 19.58 0.55
CA ARG A 200 -55.34 19.38 -0.47
C ARG A 200 -56.68 19.95 -0.02
N LYS A 201 -57.08 19.74 1.24
CA LYS A 201 -58.37 20.23 1.75
C LYS A 201 -58.43 21.76 1.70
N ASP A 202 -57.34 22.42 2.07
CA ASP A 202 -57.24 23.88 2.06
C ASP A 202 -57.15 24.44 0.63
N ARG A 203 -56.42 23.76 -0.26
CA ARG A 203 -56.40 24.11 -1.69
C ARG A 203 -57.77 23.96 -2.35
N VAL A 204 -58.50 22.88 -2.07
CA VAL A 204 -59.88 22.67 -2.55
C VAL A 204 -60.83 23.74 -1.98
N ARG A 205 -60.72 24.08 -0.70
CA ARG A 205 -61.49 25.17 -0.08
C ARG A 205 -61.19 26.51 -0.74
N SER A 206 -59.92 26.85 -0.94
CA SER A 206 -59.49 28.08 -1.62
C SER A 206 -60.01 28.14 -3.07
N TRP A 207 -59.94 27.03 -3.80
CA TRP A 207 -60.46 26.95 -5.17
C TRP A 207 -61.98 27.11 -5.23
N ARG A 208 -62.74 26.47 -4.33
CA ARG A 208 -64.20 26.66 -4.20
C ARG A 208 -64.56 28.11 -3.87
N ASN A 209 -63.79 28.77 -3.01
CA ASN A 209 -63.99 30.19 -2.68
C ASN A 209 -63.67 31.11 -3.86
N PHE A 210 -62.64 30.79 -4.66
CA PHE A 210 -62.31 31.50 -5.88
C PHE A 210 -63.41 31.38 -6.95
N THR A 211 -63.93 30.17 -7.18
CA THR A 211 -65.03 29.97 -8.15
C THR A 211 -66.31 30.67 -7.69
N ALA A 212 -66.65 30.62 -6.40
CA ALA A 212 -67.76 31.38 -5.84
C ALA A 212 -67.59 32.90 -5.98
N LYS A 213 -66.37 33.44 -5.76
CA LYS A 213 -66.06 34.86 -6.02
C LYS A 213 -66.14 35.22 -7.50
N LYS A 214 -65.70 34.34 -8.41
CA LYS A 214 -65.78 34.56 -9.86
C LYS A 214 -67.24 34.56 -10.34
N ALA A 215 -68.09 33.68 -9.82
CA ALA A 215 -69.52 33.69 -10.10
C ALA A 215 -70.19 34.99 -9.64
N LYS A 216 -69.79 35.55 -8.49
CA LYS A 216 -70.26 36.87 -8.01
C LYS A 216 -69.72 38.07 -8.81
N LYS A 217 -68.61 37.91 -9.54
CA LYS A 217 -67.97 38.99 -10.34
C LYS A 217 -68.32 38.93 -11.83
N GLY A 218 -69.12 37.95 -12.25
CA GLY A 218 -69.60 37.77 -13.63
C GLY A 218 -70.57 38.84 -14.12
N GLU A 219 -70.91 39.82 -13.28
CA GLU A 219 -71.78 40.95 -13.64
C GLU A 219 -71.02 42.21 -14.08
N SER A 220 -69.68 42.28 -14.00
CA SER A 220 -68.95 43.46 -14.48
C SER A 220 -67.54 43.17 -15.02
N LEU A 221 -67.43 43.32 -16.34
CA LEU A 221 -66.28 43.64 -17.18
C LEU A 221 -65.11 42.65 -17.35
N GLY A 222 -64.77 42.49 -18.63
CA GLY A 222 -63.61 41.75 -19.12
C GLY A 222 -62.28 42.41 -18.81
N GLY A 223 -61.22 41.60 -18.86
CA GLY A 223 -59.84 42.05 -18.68
C GLY A 223 -59.26 41.67 -17.33
N PHE A 224 -59.16 40.38 -17.01
CA PHE A 224 -58.24 39.92 -15.98
C PHE A 224 -57.43 38.74 -16.48
N LYS A 225 -56.15 39.00 -16.84
CA LYS A 225 -55.20 37.95 -17.16
C LYS A 225 -54.91 37.16 -15.88
N PRO A 226 -54.97 35.82 -15.90
CA PRO A 226 -54.68 35.01 -14.73
C PRO A 226 -53.26 35.29 -14.25
N PRO A 227 -53.02 35.29 -12.92
CA PRO A 227 -51.67 35.42 -12.39
C PRO A 227 -50.81 34.31 -13.00
N LYS A 228 -49.62 34.66 -13.51
CA LYS A 228 -48.69 33.68 -14.07
C LYS A 228 -48.50 32.58 -13.04
N THR A 229 -48.67 31.33 -13.45
CA THR A 229 -48.34 30.15 -12.66
C THR A 229 -46.87 30.25 -12.29
N ARG A 230 -46.59 30.75 -11.08
CA ARG A 230 -45.29 30.61 -10.48
C ARG A 230 -45.18 29.12 -10.17
N MET A 231 -44.50 28.38 -11.04
CA MET A 231 -44.10 27.01 -10.72
C MET A 231 -43.38 27.11 -9.39
N GLU A 232 -43.92 26.45 -8.37
CA GLU A 232 -43.25 26.31 -7.09
C GLU A 232 -41.90 25.66 -7.42
N GLN A 233 -40.83 26.42 -7.24
CA GLN A 233 -39.50 25.91 -7.53
C GLN A 233 -39.26 24.79 -6.53
N ARG A 234 -39.07 23.56 -7.03
CA ARG A 234 -38.50 22.50 -6.22
C ARG A 234 -37.17 23.06 -5.68
N PRO A 235 -36.98 23.12 -4.35
CA PRO A 235 -35.67 23.42 -3.79
C PRO A 235 -34.65 22.47 -4.41
N ASN A 236 -33.56 23.02 -4.92
CA ASN A 236 -32.41 22.25 -5.43
C ASN A 236 -31.84 21.36 -4.32
#